data_AF-G3UDT7-F1
#
_entry.id   AF-G3UDT7-F1
#
_cell.length_a   1.000
_cell.length_b   1.000
_cell.length_c   1.000
_cell.angle_alpha   90.00
_cell.angle_beta   90.00
_cell.angle_gamma   90.00
#
_symmetry.space_group_name_H-M   'P 1'
#
loop_
_entity.id
_entity.type
_entity.pdbx_description
1 polymer ?
#
loop_
_entity_poly.entity_id
_entity_poly.type
_entity_poly.pdbx_seq_one_letter_code
_entity_poly.pdbx_strand_id
1 'polypeptide(L)'
;GTPPARVPIPTPHGRCWVDGSCEVRPGPEFLTRSYTFHPNRLFHAYQFYYEDPSCQKPAHSVLMKGKVRLRRASWVTRGATEADYHLHKVGIVFHSRGALLAVAERLGLSQASQDCARRLPPAGAWLPGAVYELLGAQAEQDCAAALGFTMHELSLVRVQRHLQPQPRAPSRLVEELYLGDIHTDAERRHYRLTATAPLQSASHVHHHSHPCLVCGLVSHADEHHPPVLPPPVALALRLQGRWVSSGCEARPAVLFLTRLFTFHGHNRSWEGHYHHFSDPACQQPTFTVYATGRYTNGTPSAKVRGGTELVFEVTRAHVTPMDQVITAMLNFSKPGSCGGPGAWSMGTER
;
A
#
# COMPACT_ATOMS: atom_id res chain seq x y z
N GLY A 1 31.89 19.74 21.93
CA GLY A 1 30.91 19.80 20.84
C GLY A 1 29.55 19.46 21.40
N THR A 2 28.60 20.38 21.31
CA THR A 2 27.19 20.11 21.60
C THR A 2 26.72 18.98 20.67
N PRO A 3 26.06 17.92 21.19
CA PRO A 3 25.48 16.90 20.33
C PRO A 3 24.47 17.58 19.40
N PRO A 4 24.38 17.18 18.12
CA PRO A 4 23.37 17.72 17.22
C PRO A 4 22.00 17.48 17.86
N ALA A 5 21.22 18.55 18.03
CA ALA A 5 19.86 18.46 18.52
C ALA A 5 19.13 17.40 17.69
N ARG A 6 18.59 16.36 18.35
CA ARG A 6 17.73 15.38 17.67
C ARG A 6 16.56 16.16 17.09
N VAL A 7 16.53 16.32 15.76
CA VAL A 7 15.34 16.81 15.07
C VAL A 7 14.18 15.89 15.50
N PRO A 8 13.10 16.44 16.07
CA PRO A 8 11.97 15.62 16.48
C PRO A 8 11.46 14.84 15.27
N ILE A 9 11.41 13.51 15.39
CA ILE A 9 10.84 12.67 14.34
C ILE A 9 9.36 13.05 14.23
N PRO A 10 8.85 13.43 13.04
CA PRO A 10 7.45 13.75 12.86
C PRO A 10 6.56 12.57 13.27
N THR A 11 5.60 12.82 14.16
CA THR A 11 4.72 11.76 14.69
C THR A 11 3.34 11.80 14.02
N PRO A 12 2.69 10.64 13.83
CA PRO A 12 1.31 10.60 13.32
C PRO A 12 0.26 11.08 14.34
N HIS A 13 0.63 11.24 15.62
CA HIS A 13 -0.26 11.60 16.72
C HIS A 13 -0.92 12.98 16.57
N GLY A 14 -2.16 13.08 17.08
CA GLY A 14 -2.97 14.30 17.07
C GLY A 14 -3.61 14.61 15.72
N ARG A 15 -3.71 13.62 14.82
CA ARG A 15 -4.15 13.82 13.43
C ARG A 15 -4.98 12.65 12.92
N CYS A 16 -5.82 12.95 11.94
CA CYS A 16 -6.51 11.98 11.09
C CYS A 16 -5.79 11.87 9.73
N TRP A 17 -5.68 10.63 9.24
CA TRP A 17 -4.98 10.25 8.03
C TRP A 17 -5.90 9.40 7.18
N VAL A 18 -6.12 9.80 5.93
CA VAL A 18 -7.13 9.21 5.05
C VAL A 18 -6.54 8.89 3.68
N ASP A 19 -7.06 7.85 3.03
CA ASP A 19 -6.69 7.59 1.64
C ASP A 19 -7.22 8.71 0.72
N GLY A 20 -6.40 9.10 -0.25
CA GLY A 20 -6.77 10.06 -1.30
C GLY A 20 -7.38 9.41 -2.54
N SER A 21 -7.42 8.08 -2.61
CA SER A 21 -7.93 7.27 -3.72
C SER A 21 -8.27 5.86 -3.23
N CYS A 22 -8.94 5.05 -4.07
CA CYS A 22 -9.13 3.63 -3.79
C CYS A 22 -7.76 2.92 -3.74
N GLU A 23 -7.46 2.22 -2.64
CA GLU A 23 -6.28 1.38 -2.49
C GLU A 23 -6.56 0.00 -3.12
N VAL A 24 -5.60 -0.50 -3.89
CA VAL A 24 -5.66 -1.84 -4.48
C VAL A 24 -4.52 -2.67 -3.88
N ARG A 25 -4.88 -3.78 -3.24
CA ARG A 25 -3.96 -4.72 -2.60
C ARG A 25 -3.88 -6.05 -3.35
N PRO A 26 -2.78 -6.82 -3.18
CA PRO A 26 -2.69 -8.18 -3.70
C PRO A 26 -3.88 -9.03 -3.22
N GLY A 27 -4.50 -9.82 -4.12
CA GLY A 27 -5.62 -10.69 -3.74
C GLY A 27 -7.02 -10.12 -4.02
N PRO A 28 -7.23 -9.55 -5.22
CA PRO A 28 -8.23 -8.50 -5.52
C PRO A 28 -8.89 -7.82 -4.29
N GLU A 29 -8.09 -7.18 -3.45
CA GLU A 29 -8.58 -6.44 -2.29
C GLU A 29 -8.64 -4.94 -2.61
N PHE A 30 -9.81 -4.35 -2.46
CA PHE A 30 -10.04 -2.92 -2.71
C PHE A 30 -10.51 -2.26 -1.43
N LEU A 31 -9.87 -1.17 -1.02
CA LEU A 31 -10.22 -0.51 0.23
C LEU A 31 -9.96 1.00 0.26
N THR A 32 -10.57 1.65 1.23
CA THR A 32 -10.18 2.98 1.71
C THR A 32 -10.01 2.95 3.23
N ARG A 33 -9.11 3.77 3.74
CA ARG A 33 -8.73 3.80 5.16
C ARG A 33 -8.86 5.19 5.76
N SER A 34 -9.25 5.23 7.03
CA SER A 34 -9.32 6.45 7.84
C SER A 34 -8.79 6.20 9.24
N TYR A 35 -7.57 6.67 9.53
CA TYR A 35 -6.86 6.41 10.79
C TYR A 35 -6.68 7.69 11.59
N THR A 36 -7.20 7.67 12.82
CA THR A 36 -7.06 8.79 13.74
C THR A 36 -6.19 8.38 14.92
N PHE A 37 -5.04 9.04 15.06
CA PHE A 37 -4.13 8.85 16.18
C PHE A 37 -4.29 9.98 17.18
N HIS A 38 -4.55 9.62 18.42
CA HIS A 38 -4.71 10.56 19.52
C HIS A 38 -3.35 10.87 20.21
N PRO A 39 -3.20 12.02 20.87
CA PRO A 39 -1.99 12.36 21.61
C PRO A 39 -1.64 11.37 22.73
N ASN A 40 -2.64 10.70 23.30
CA ASN A 40 -2.49 9.69 24.35
C ASN A 40 -2.11 8.30 23.83
N ARG A 41 -1.64 8.20 22.57
CA ARG A 41 -1.25 6.95 21.88
C ARG A 41 -2.40 6.02 21.51
N LEU A 42 -3.64 6.35 21.87
CA LEU A 42 -4.79 5.62 21.38
C LEU A 42 -5.00 5.90 19.90
N PHE A 43 -5.60 4.96 19.20
CA PHE A 43 -6.08 5.16 17.85
C PHE A 43 -7.45 4.54 17.67
N HIS A 44 -8.20 5.10 16.72
CA HIS A 44 -9.26 4.36 16.07
C HIS A 44 -9.05 4.42 14.56
N ALA A 45 -9.47 3.38 13.88
CA ALA A 45 -9.23 3.18 12.46
C ALA A 45 -10.47 2.57 11.83
N TYR A 46 -10.76 3.03 10.62
CA TYR A 46 -11.73 2.43 9.72
C TYR A 46 -10.99 1.89 8.50
N GLN A 47 -11.29 0.65 8.13
CA GLN A 47 -10.96 0.07 6.83
C GLN A 47 -12.27 -0.30 6.14
N PHE A 48 -12.56 0.35 5.01
CA PHE A 48 -13.74 0.10 4.20
C PHE A 48 -13.33 -0.78 3.03
N TYR A 49 -13.88 -1.99 2.92
CA TYR A 49 -13.59 -2.93 1.85
C TYR A 49 -14.68 -2.89 0.78
N TYR A 50 -14.30 -3.09 -0.48
CA TYR A 50 -15.19 -2.99 -1.64
C TYR A 50 -15.08 -4.20 -2.57
N GLU A 51 -16.14 -4.43 -3.34
CA GLU A 51 -16.23 -5.51 -4.33
C GLU A 51 -15.68 -5.12 -5.71
N ASP A 52 -15.21 -3.88 -5.86
CA ASP A 52 -14.81 -3.30 -7.14
C ASP A 52 -13.60 -2.35 -6.99
N PRO A 53 -12.76 -2.22 -8.03
CA PRO A 53 -11.54 -1.40 -7.99
C PRO A 53 -11.81 0.10 -7.97
N SER A 54 -13.05 0.53 -8.11
CA SER A 54 -13.44 1.94 -8.01
C SER A 54 -13.95 2.32 -6.63
N CYS A 55 -13.98 1.40 -5.68
CA CYS A 55 -14.51 1.63 -4.34
C CYS A 55 -15.95 2.21 -4.38
N GLN A 56 -16.82 1.63 -5.21
CA GLN A 56 -18.22 2.06 -5.37
C GLN A 56 -19.25 1.13 -4.72
N LYS A 57 -18.89 -0.14 -4.50
CA LYS A 57 -19.74 -1.19 -3.95
C LYS A 57 -19.14 -1.67 -2.64
N PRO A 58 -19.53 -1.05 -1.51
CA PRO A 58 -19.04 -1.47 -0.21
C PRO A 58 -19.40 -2.92 0.08
N ALA A 59 -18.41 -3.69 0.52
CA ALA A 59 -18.54 -5.08 0.90
C ALA A 59 -18.76 -5.20 2.42
N HIS A 60 -17.79 -4.71 3.19
CA HIS A 60 -17.82 -4.68 4.65
C HIS A 60 -16.92 -3.57 5.17
N SER A 61 -17.11 -3.19 6.43
CA SER A 61 -16.27 -2.21 7.13
C SER A 61 -15.72 -2.82 8.39
N VAL A 62 -14.44 -2.54 8.66
CA VAL A 62 -13.76 -2.97 9.88
C VAL A 62 -13.41 -1.74 10.68
N LEU A 63 -13.90 -1.71 11.92
CA LEU A 63 -13.58 -0.68 12.91
C LEU A 63 -12.59 -1.27 13.90
N MET A 64 -11.46 -0.61 14.10
CA MET A 64 -10.46 -0.99 15.09
C MET A 64 -10.24 0.14 16.09
N LYS A 65 -10.09 -0.22 17.37
CA LYS A 65 -9.62 0.67 18.43
C LYS A 65 -8.45 0.03 19.13
N GLY A 66 -7.42 0.80 19.44
CA GLY A 66 -6.21 0.26 20.05
C GLY A 66 -5.26 1.34 20.55
N LYS A 67 -4.01 0.92 20.79
CA LYS A 67 -2.89 1.80 21.12
C LYS A 67 -1.70 1.51 20.21
N VAL A 68 -0.94 2.55 19.86
CA VAL A 68 0.31 2.44 19.10
C VAL A 68 1.45 3.12 19.85
N ARG A 69 2.56 2.41 20.03
CA ARG A 69 3.75 2.90 20.72
C ARG A 69 4.92 2.93 19.76
N LEU A 70 5.37 4.14 19.43
CA LEU A 70 6.62 4.35 18.68
C LEU A 70 7.81 3.86 19.52
N ARG A 71 8.72 3.10 18.91
CA ARG A 71 9.85 2.45 19.58
C ARG A 71 11.17 3.11 19.23
N ARG A 72 11.68 2.83 18.04
CA ARG A 72 12.99 3.29 17.57
C ARG A 72 12.93 3.57 16.08
N ALA A 73 13.86 4.38 15.59
CA ALA A 73 14.06 4.52 14.15
C ALA A 73 14.33 3.14 13.52
N SER A 74 13.72 2.88 12.37
CA SER A 74 13.95 1.65 11.63
C SER A 74 15.36 1.63 11.06
N TRP A 75 16.06 0.52 11.27
CA TRP A 75 17.37 0.28 10.68
C TRP A 75 17.29 -0.14 9.22
N VAL A 76 16.13 -0.69 8.81
CA VAL A 76 15.86 -1.18 7.46
C VAL A 76 15.38 -0.02 6.58
N THR A 77 14.35 0.70 7.04
CA THR A 77 13.69 1.75 6.27
C THR A 77 14.07 3.11 6.82
N ARG A 78 15.01 3.80 6.16
CA ARG A 78 15.45 5.14 6.59
C ARG A 78 14.27 6.10 6.77
N GLY A 79 14.27 6.84 7.88
CA GLY A 79 13.22 7.79 8.21
C GLY A 79 11.92 7.19 8.75
N ALA A 80 11.75 5.86 8.73
CA ALA A 80 10.64 5.19 9.38
C ALA A 80 10.92 4.92 10.86
N THR A 81 9.85 4.68 11.62
CA THR A 81 9.88 4.36 13.04
C THR A 81 9.18 3.02 13.25
N GLU A 82 9.90 2.07 13.85
CA GLU A 82 9.33 0.82 14.33
C GLU A 82 8.35 1.12 15.48
N ALA A 83 7.21 0.46 15.48
CA ALA A 83 6.16 0.67 16.47
C ALA A 83 5.52 -0.66 16.89
N ASP A 84 5.06 -0.70 18.13
CA ASP A 84 4.24 -1.80 18.65
C ASP A 84 2.80 -1.33 18.71
N TYR A 85 1.85 -2.11 18.18
CA TYR A 85 0.42 -1.83 18.29
C TYR A 85 -0.29 -2.91 19.09
N HIS A 86 -1.36 -2.54 19.78
CA HIS A 86 -2.24 -3.48 20.47
C HIS A 86 -3.68 -3.10 20.17
N LEU A 87 -4.49 -4.06 19.76
CA LEU A 87 -5.91 -3.88 19.52
C LEU A 87 -6.66 -4.09 20.83
N HIS A 88 -7.60 -3.19 21.12
CA HIS A 88 -8.50 -3.29 22.28
C HIS A 88 -9.90 -3.72 21.84
N LYS A 89 -10.33 -3.30 20.65
CA LYS A 89 -11.63 -3.66 20.09
C LYS A 89 -11.55 -3.74 18.57
N VAL A 90 -12.19 -4.75 17.99
CA VAL A 90 -12.40 -4.88 16.54
C VAL A 90 -13.85 -5.23 16.30
N GLY A 91 -14.50 -4.47 15.42
CA GLY A 91 -15.85 -4.74 14.95
C GLY A 91 -15.89 -4.85 13.43
N ILE A 92 -16.82 -5.65 12.92
CA ILE A 92 -17.10 -5.77 11.48
C ILE A 92 -18.57 -5.47 11.20
N VAL A 93 -18.83 -4.75 10.11
CA VAL A 93 -20.17 -4.44 9.59
C VAL A 93 -20.25 -4.90 8.14
N PHE A 94 -21.31 -5.59 7.76
CA PHE A 94 -21.52 -6.06 6.39
C PHE A 94 -22.47 -5.15 5.63
N HIS A 95 -22.09 -4.79 4.41
CA HIS A 95 -22.87 -3.95 3.50
C HIS A 95 -23.47 -4.73 2.33
N SER A 96 -22.97 -5.94 2.08
CA SER A 96 -23.54 -6.86 1.12
C SER A 96 -23.69 -8.27 1.71
N ARG A 97 -24.73 -9.00 1.27
CA ARG A 97 -24.93 -10.41 1.64
C ARG A 97 -23.79 -11.29 1.10
N GLY A 98 -23.22 -10.94 -0.06
CA GLY A 98 -22.09 -11.65 -0.63
C GLY A 98 -20.84 -11.57 0.26
N ALA A 99 -20.52 -10.38 0.76
CA ALA A 99 -19.38 -10.16 1.65
C ALA A 99 -19.54 -10.92 2.98
N LEU A 100 -20.76 -10.92 3.53
CA LEU A 100 -21.11 -11.68 4.72
C LEU A 100 -20.86 -13.17 4.53
N LEU A 101 -21.37 -13.76 3.44
CA LEU A 101 -21.14 -15.18 3.13
C LEU A 101 -19.65 -15.48 2.92
N ALA A 102 -18.92 -14.62 2.23
CA ALA A 102 -17.48 -14.78 2.01
C ALA A 102 -16.65 -14.73 3.31
N VAL A 103 -17.04 -13.93 4.30
CA VAL A 103 -16.40 -13.96 5.64
C VAL A 103 -16.84 -15.20 6.41
N ALA A 104 -18.13 -15.57 6.35
CA ALA A 104 -18.64 -16.74 7.03
C ALA A 104 -18.01 -18.05 6.53
N GLU A 105 -17.73 -18.18 5.23
CA GLU A 105 -17.00 -19.32 4.66
C GLU A 105 -15.59 -19.44 5.24
N ARG A 106 -14.90 -18.31 5.46
CA ARG A 106 -13.56 -18.28 6.08
C ARG A 106 -13.57 -18.74 7.54
N LEU A 107 -14.69 -18.58 8.25
CA LEU A 107 -14.84 -19.09 9.62
C LEU A 107 -14.74 -20.62 9.71
N GLY A 108 -14.93 -21.36 8.62
CA GLY A 108 -14.82 -22.83 8.63
C GLY A 108 -13.42 -23.39 8.30
N LEU A 109 -12.51 -22.56 7.80
CA LEU A 109 -11.29 -23.02 7.12
C LEU A 109 -10.12 -23.41 8.05
N SER A 110 -10.08 -22.92 9.28
CA SER A 110 -8.99 -23.17 10.22
C SER A 110 -9.52 -23.54 11.60
N GLN A 111 -8.73 -24.25 12.40
CA GLN A 111 -9.12 -24.60 13.77
C GLN A 111 -9.44 -23.34 14.60
N ALA A 112 -8.61 -22.30 14.48
CA ALA A 112 -8.83 -21.02 15.17
C ALA A 112 -10.12 -20.32 14.71
N SER A 113 -10.45 -20.41 13.42
CA SER A 113 -11.66 -19.80 12.89
C SER A 113 -12.93 -20.59 13.24
N GLN A 114 -12.83 -21.92 13.40
CA GLN A 114 -13.91 -22.77 13.89
C GLN A 114 -14.25 -22.48 15.36
N ASP A 115 -13.26 -22.24 16.21
CA ASP A 115 -13.50 -21.84 17.61
C ASP A 115 -14.22 -20.49 17.69
N CYS A 116 -13.89 -19.57 16.77
CA CYS A 116 -14.60 -18.31 16.60
C CYS A 116 -16.02 -18.47 16.07
N ALA A 117 -16.25 -19.40 15.12
CA ALA A 117 -17.57 -19.70 14.57
C ALA A 117 -18.57 -20.14 15.64
N ARG A 118 -18.11 -20.80 16.72
CA ARG A 118 -18.96 -21.22 17.85
C ARG A 118 -19.41 -20.07 18.75
N ARG A 119 -18.67 -18.95 18.75
CA ARG A 119 -18.91 -17.79 19.62
C ARG A 119 -19.64 -16.67 18.90
N LEU A 120 -19.42 -16.53 17.60
CA LEU A 120 -20.17 -15.60 16.75
C LEU A 120 -21.57 -16.18 16.45
N PRO A 121 -22.57 -15.33 16.14
CA PRO A 121 -23.85 -15.83 15.68
C PRO A 121 -23.67 -16.77 14.49
N PRO A 122 -24.52 -17.79 14.29
CA PRO A 122 -24.42 -18.64 13.11
C PRO A 122 -24.52 -17.77 11.85
N ALA A 123 -23.84 -18.17 10.77
CA ALA A 123 -23.76 -17.37 9.54
C ALA A 123 -25.13 -16.90 8.99
N GLY A 124 -26.18 -17.72 9.15
CA GLY A 124 -27.54 -17.38 8.74
C GLY A 124 -28.24 -16.32 9.60
N ALA A 125 -27.73 -16.04 10.81
CA ALA A 125 -28.21 -15.00 11.71
C ALA A 125 -27.48 -13.65 11.52
N TRP A 126 -26.48 -13.59 10.63
CA TRP A 126 -25.81 -12.34 10.35
C TRP A 126 -26.70 -11.45 9.48
N LEU A 127 -26.80 -10.18 9.86
CA LEU A 127 -27.66 -9.19 9.23
C LEU A 127 -26.77 -8.05 8.70
N PRO A 128 -26.98 -7.61 7.45
CA PRO A 128 -26.35 -6.39 6.95
C PRO A 128 -26.63 -5.20 7.86
N GLY A 129 -25.63 -4.33 8.04
CA GLY A 129 -25.72 -3.15 8.90
C GLY A 129 -25.56 -3.40 10.40
N ALA A 130 -25.61 -4.64 10.88
CA ALA A 130 -25.30 -4.97 12.27
C ALA A 130 -23.78 -5.00 12.52
N VAL A 131 -23.37 -4.59 13.73
CA VAL A 131 -21.97 -4.63 14.17
C VAL A 131 -21.70 -5.94 14.89
N TYR A 132 -20.72 -6.71 14.40
CA TYR A 132 -20.24 -7.92 15.04
C TYR A 132 -18.89 -7.65 15.70
N GLU A 133 -18.81 -7.84 17.02
CA GLU A 133 -17.57 -7.70 17.76
C GLU A 133 -16.68 -8.94 17.57
N LEU A 134 -15.49 -8.76 16.99
CA LEU A 134 -14.51 -9.82 16.73
C LEU A 134 -13.40 -9.85 17.79
N LEU A 135 -13.18 -8.72 18.46
CA LEU A 135 -12.26 -8.56 19.57
C LEU A 135 -12.82 -7.48 20.50
N GLY A 136 -12.72 -7.67 21.81
CA GLY A 136 -13.14 -6.68 22.79
C GLY A 136 -12.99 -7.19 24.23
N ALA A 137 -13.36 -6.36 25.21
CA ALA A 137 -13.20 -6.68 26.63
C ALA A 137 -14.03 -7.89 27.10
N GLN A 138 -15.12 -8.20 26.38
CA GLN A 138 -15.96 -9.37 26.65
C GLN A 138 -15.58 -10.59 25.79
N ALA A 139 -14.64 -10.44 24.85
CA ALA A 139 -14.18 -11.52 23.98
C ALA A 139 -12.95 -12.19 24.61
N GLU A 140 -13.08 -13.45 25.04
CA GLU A 140 -11.97 -14.22 25.61
C GLU A 140 -10.91 -14.63 24.56
N GLN A 141 -11.22 -14.51 23.27
CA GLN A 141 -10.35 -14.93 22.16
C GLN A 141 -10.41 -13.93 21.00
N ASP A 142 -9.27 -13.73 20.34
CA ASP A 142 -9.13 -12.78 19.22
C ASP A 142 -9.60 -13.41 17.91
N CYS A 143 -10.89 -13.21 17.58
CA CYS A 143 -11.46 -13.67 16.33
C CYS A 143 -11.14 -12.76 15.15
N ALA A 144 -10.68 -11.53 15.41
CA ALA A 144 -10.21 -10.65 14.35
C ALA A 144 -8.95 -11.25 13.69
N ALA A 145 -7.97 -11.68 14.51
CA ALA A 145 -6.77 -12.33 14.02
C ALA A 145 -7.06 -13.63 13.24
N ALA A 146 -7.98 -14.48 13.75
CA ALA A 146 -8.37 -15.73 13.09
C ALA A 146 -9.02 -15.51 11.71
N LEU A 147 -9.69 -14.36 11.53
CA LEU A 147 -10.29 -13.94 10.25
C LEU A 147 -9.35 -13.17 9.34
N GLY A 148 -8.09 -12.94 9.77
CA GLY A 148 -7.10 -12.18 9.02
C GLY A 148 -7.17 -10.66 9.20
N PHE A 149 -8.01 -10.16 10.11
CA PHE A 149 -8.09 -8.73 10.43
C PHE A 149 -6.99 -8.35 11.43
N THR A 150 -5.84 -7.90 10.89
CA THR A 150 -4.70 -7.43 11.68
C THR A 150 -4.30 -6.02 11.28
N MET A 151 -3.62 -5.30 12.18
CA MET A 151 -3.07 -3.95 11.92
C MET A 151 -1.55 -3.97 11.82
N HIS A 152 -0.98 -5.01 11.17
CA HIS A 152 0.47 -5.16 11.00
C HIS A 152 1.12 -3.97 10.29
N GLU A 153 0.37 -3.23 9.47
CA GLU A 153 0.84 -1.98 8.87
C GLU A 153 1.27 -0.92 9.90
N LEU A 154 0.71 -0.95 11.12
CA LEU A 154 1.11 -0.02 12.20
C LEU A 154 2.45 -0.38 12.85
N SER A 155 3.08 -1.51 12.48
CA SER A 155 4.38 -1.90 13.01
C SER A 155 5.54 -1.04 12.50
N LEU A 156 5.32 -0.30 11.42
CA LEU A 156 6.29 0.60 10.82
C LEU A 156 5.56 1.85 10.34
N VAL A 157 5.93 3.01 10.87
CA VAL A 157 5.28 4.28 10.52
C VAL A 157 6.29 5.31 10.07
N ARG A 158 5.95 6.09 9.05
CA ARG A 158 6.78 7.19 8.57
C ARG A 158 5.89 8.35 8.13
N VAL A 159 6.08 9.49 8.77
CA VAL A 159 5.44 10.73 8.35
C VAL A 159 6.42 11.51 7.49
N GLN A 160 5.99 11.87 6.29
CA GLN A 160 6.77 12.68 5.35
C GLN A 160 6.03 13.97 5.05
N ARG A 161 6.79 15.05 4.92
CA ARG A 161 6.28 16.34 4.47
C ARG A 161 7.07 16.77 3.25
N HIS A 162 6.40 17.16 2.19
CA HIS A 162 7.08 17.67 1.00
C HIS A 162 6.24 18.76 0.32
N LEU A 163 6.93 19.62 -0.43
CA LEU A 163 6.28 20.61 -1.27
C LEU A 163 6.04 19.99 -2.64
N GLN A 164 4.76 19.84 -3.00
CA GLN A 164 4.34 19.37 -4.31
C GLN A 164 4.23 20.57 -5.26
N PRO A 165 5.01 20.62 -6.35
CA PRO A 165 4.89 21.67 -7.36
C PRO A 165 3.49 21.64 -7.99
N GLN A 166 2.86 22.81 -8.13
CA GLN A 166 1.56 22.95 -8.78
C GLN A 166 1.75 23.65 -10.14
N PRO A 167 1.04 23.22 -11.20
CA PRO A 167 1.00 23.97 -12.45
C PRO A 167 0.32 25.32 -12.21
N ARG A 168 1.07 26.42 -12.32
CA ARG A 168 0.56 27.81 -12.20
C ARG A 168 0.05 28.23 -10.81
N ALA A 169 0.45 27.54 -9.75
CA ALA A 169 0.13 27.92 -8.37
C ALA A 169 1.35 27.69 -7.44
N PRO A 170 1.38 28.30 -6.23
CA PRO A 170 2.42 28.03 -5.26
C PRO A 170 2.45 26.54 -4.88
N SER A 171 3.65 26.03 -4.59
CA SER A 171 3.84 24.63 -4.19
C SER A 171 2.98 24.30 -2.98
N ARG A 172 2.26 23.18 -3.05
CA ARG A 172 1.38 22.69 -1.99
C ARG A 172 2.20 21.91 -0.96
N LEU A 173 2.12 22.27 0.32
CA LEU A 173 2.64 21.41 1.36
C LEU A 173 1.75 20.17 1.49
N VAL A 174 2.32 18.99 1.28
CA VAL A 174 1.67 17.70 1.43
C VAL A 174 2.27 17.00 2.64
N GLU A 175 1.40 16.50 3.52
CA GLU A 175 1.77 15.65 4.65
C GLU A 175 1.19 14.26 4.43
N GLU A 176 2.08 13.27 4.42
CA GLU A 176 1.75 11.88 4.12
C GLU A 176 2.20 10.95 5.23
N LEU A 177 1.38 9.95 5.54
CA LEU A 177 1.68 8.86 6.44
C LEU A 177 1.83 7.58 5.63
N TYR A 178 3.05 7.05 5.67
CA TYR A 178 3.40 5.74 5.15
C TYR A 178 3.36 4.73 6.29
N LEU A 179 2.74 3.59 6.01
CA LEU A 179 2.61 2.48 6.94
C LEU A 179 3.39 1.27 6.42
N GLY A 180 3.59 0.29 7.30
CA GLY A 180 4.13 -1.01 6.94
C GLY A 180 3.19 -1.77 6.01
N ASP A 181 3.68 -2.88 5.49
CA ASP A 181 2.92 -3.74 4.58
C ASP A 181 2.12 -4.81 5.36
N ILE A 182 1.05 -5.31 4.76
CA ILE A 182 0.12 -6.26 5.36
C ILE A 182 0.38 -7.63 4.75
N HIS A 183 1.05 -8.50 5.51
CA HIS A 183 1.33 -9.86 5.07
C HIS A 183 0.36 -10.83 5.74
N THR A 184 -0.20 -11.76 4.96
CA THR A 184 -0.80 -12.98 5.49
C THR A 184 0.31 -13.96 5.90
N ASP A 185 0.07 -14.73 6.96
CA ASP A 185 1.08 -15.40 7.79
C ASP A 185 2.05 -16.38 7.07
N ALA A 186 1.78 -16.80 5.84
CA ALA A 186 2.58 -17.78 5.11
C ALA A 186 3.84 -17.21 4.40
N GLU A 187 3.88 -15.91 4.09
CA GLU A 187 4.98 -15.29 3.34
C GLU A 187 6.05 -14.62 4.22
N ARG A 188 5.89 -14.70 5.55
CA ARG A 188 6.67 -14.02 6.60
C ARG A 188 8.20 -14.19 6.55
N ARG A 189 8.75 -15.14 5.80
CA ARG A 189 10.20 -15.46 5.85
C ARG A 189 11.05 -14.92 4.70
N HIS A 190 10.45 -14.50 3.57
CA HIS A 190 11.26 -14.22 2.37
C HIS A 190 10.91 -12.93 1.62
N TYR A 191 9.91 -12.17 2.05
CA TYR A 191 9.47 -10.98 1.31
C TYR A 191 9.28 -9.79 2.24
N ARG A 192 9.80 -8.64 1.83
CA ARG A 192 9.61 -7.35 2.50
C ARG A 192 9.26 -6.31 1.46
N LEU A 193 7.98 -5.94 1.38
CA LEU A 193 7.38 -4.68 0.89
C LEU A 193 6.79 -4.68 -0.53
N THR A 194 5.47 -4.87 -0.63
CA THR A 194 4.64 -4.08 -1.55
C THR A 194 4.24 -2.77 -0.86
N ALA A 195 4.46 -1.63 -1.53
CA ALA A 195 4.10 -0.33 -0.98
C ALA A 195 2.56 -0.20 -0.87
N THR A 196 2.02 -0.12 0.35
CA THR A 196 0.67 0.42 0.56
C THR A 196 0.66 1.90 0.13
N ALA A 197 -0.46 2.38 -0.40
CA ALA A 197 -0.59 3.79 -0.76
C ALA A 197 -0.41 4.68 0.49
N PRO A 198 0.24 5.85 0.39
CA PRO A 198 0.35 6.75 1.53
C PRO A 198 -1.00 7.38 1.88
N LEU A 199 -1.27 7.53 3.17
CA LEU A 199 -2.41 8.28 3.68
C LEU A 199 -2.10 9.77 3.71
N GLN A 200 -3.05 10.63 3.36
CA GLN A 200 -2.92 12.08 3.46
C GLN A 200 -3.53 12.60 4.75
N SER A 201 -2.93 13.66 5.31
CA SER A 201 -3.50 14.27 6.52
C SER A 201 -4.83 14.96 6.23
N ALA A 202 -5.87 14.58 6.98
CA ALA A 202 -7.22 15.10 6.84
C ALA A 202 -7.33 16.60 7.20
N SER A 203 -6.34 17.17 7.91
CA SER A 203 -6.32 18.62 8.20
C SER A 203 -6.26 19.48 6.93
N HIS A 204 -5.85 18.93 5.80
CA HIS A 204 -5.79 19.62 4.51
C HIS A 204 -7.06 19.43 3.66
N VAL A 205 -8.05 18.66 4.12
CA VAL A 205 -9.34 18.44 3.44
C VAL A 205 -10.11 19.75 3.24
N HIS A 206 -9.98 20.69 4.20
CA HIS A 206 -10.68 21.98 4.19
C HIS A 206 -9.82 23.15 3.66
N HIS A 207 -8.65 22.90 3.07
CA HIS A 207 -7.88 23.98 2.46
C HIS A 207 -8.60 24.44 1.18
N HIS A 208 -9.25 25.61 1.24
CA HIS A 208 -10.07 26.19 0.16
C HIS A 208 -9.37 26.30 -1.21
N SER A 209 -8.05 26.32 -1.24
CA SER A 209 -7.26 26.46 -2.45
C SER A 209 -7.09 25.15 -3.24
N HIS A 210 -7.18 23.96 -2.61
CA HIS A 210 -7.01 22.67 -3.29
C HIS A 210 -7.77 21.52 -2.58
N PRO A 211 -9.10 21.42 -2.74
CA PRO A 211 -9.90 20.40 -2.06
C PRO A 211 -9.60 19.00 -2.59
N CYS A 212 -9.31 18.05 -1.69
CA CYS A 212 -9.28 16.62 -2.01
C CYS A 212 -10.67 16.03 -1.74
N LEU A 213 -11.46 15.81 -2.80
CA LEU A 213 -12.83 15.29 -2.67
C LEU A 213 -12.88 13.92 -1.99
N VAL A 214 -12.02 12.98 -2.41
CA VAL A 214 -11.96 11.63 -1.83
C VAL A 214 -11.56 11.68 -0.36
N CYS A 215 -10.55 12.47 -0.01
CA CYS A 215 -10.13 12.65 1.38
C CYS A 215 -11.28 13.15 2.26
N GLY A 216 -12.10 14.08 1.74
CA GLY A 216 -13.31 14.55 2.40
C GLY A 216 -14.32 13.43 2.67
N LEU A 217 -14.69 12.68 1.63
CA LEU A 217 -15.60 11.53 1.75
C LEU A 217 -15.09 10.51 2.78
N VAL A 218 -13.82 10.12 2.70
CA VAL A 218 -13.23 9.11 3.60
C VAL A 218 -13.12 9.61 5.04
N SER A 219 -12.81 10.89 5.24
CA SER A 219 -12.69 11.47 6.59
C SER A 219 -14.00 11.57 7.35
N HIS A 220 -15.14 11.63 6.64
CA HIS A 220 -16.47 11.77 7.24
C HIS A 220 -17.24 10.44 7.31
N ALA A 221 -16.67 9.36 6.77
CA ALA A 221 -17.28 8.05 6.78
C ALA A 221 -17.23 7.37 8.16
N ASP A 222 -18.17 6.46 8.38
CA ASP A 222 -18.27 5.61 9.58
C ASP A 222 -18.57 4.15 9.19
N GLU A 223 -18.54 3.24 10.16
CA GLU A 223 -18.70 1.80 9.93
C GLU A 223 -20.00 1.41 9.22
N HIS A 224 -21.05 2.22 9.32
CA HIS A 224 -22.35 2.02 8.67
C HIS A 224 -22.46 2.75 7.32
N HIS A 225 -21.70 3.83 7.14
CA HIS A 225 -21.70 4.66 5.94
C HIS A 225 -20.31 4.69 5.29
N PRO A 226 -19.87 3.58 4.66
CA PRO A 226 -18.62 3.54 3.91
C PRO A 226 -18.66 4.54 2.75
N PRO A 227 -17.54 5.20 2.43
CA PRO A 227 -17.52 6.23 1.40
C PRO A 227 -17.68 5.60 0.02
N VAL A 228 -18.62 6.08 -0.79
CA VAL A 228 -18.76 5.67 -2.19
C VAL A 228 -17.99 6.67 -3.04
N LEU A 229 -16.89 6.23 -3.65
CA LEU A 229 -16.04 7.12 -4.43
C LEU A 229 -16.68 7.47 -5.78
N PRO A 230 -16.42 8.66 -6.33
CA PRO A 230 -16.92 9.03 -7.65
C PRO A 230 -16.46 8.02 -8.70
N PRO A 231 -17.34 7.61 -9.63
CA PRO A 231 -17.00 6.62 -10.63
C PRO A 231 -15.81 7.12 -11.47
N PRO A 232 -14.74 6.32 -11.62
CA PRO A 232 -13.67 6.67 -12.52
C PRO A 232 -14.23 6.65 -13.95
N VAL A 233 -13.73 7.57 -14.78
CA VAL A 233 -13.98 7.50 -16.22
C VAL A 233 -13.24 6.27 -16.74
N ALA A 234 -13.97 5.21 -17.03
CA ALA A 234 -13.43 3.98 -17.60
C ALA A 234 -12.93 4.28 -19.01
N LEU A 235 -11.63 4.56 -19.13
CA LEU A 235 -10.97 4.70 -20.41
C LEU A 235 -10.56 3.31 -20.89
N ALA A 236 -10.81 3.02 -22.18
CA ALA A 236 -10.26 1.83 -22.80
C ALA A 236 -8.74 1.82 -22.61
N LEU A 237 -8.18 0.68 -22.21
CA LEU A 237 -6.74 0.55 -21.99
C LEU A 237 -5.99 0.88 -23.29
N ARG A 238 -5.33 2.04 -23.29
CA ARG A 238 -4.50 2.51 -24.40
C ARG A 238 -3.09 2.70 -23.88
N LEU A 239 -2.29 1.64 -24.01
CA LEU A 239 -0.85 1.70 -23.76
C LEU A 239 -0.20 2.52 -24.89
N GLN A 240 -0.11 3.83 -24.66
CA GLN A 240 0.54 4.76 -25.56
C GLN A 240 1.24 5.86 -24.75
N GLY A 241 2.34 6.39 -25.28
CA GLY A 241 3.04 7.52 -24.68
C GLY A 241 3.88 7.13 -23.47
N ARG A 242 4.18 8.11 -22.63
CA ARG A 242 5.10 7.97 -21.49
C ARG A 242 4.32 7.93 -20.17
N TRP A 243 4.68 6.98 -19.32
CA TRP A 243 4.08 6.74 -18.01
C TRP A 243 5.18 6.76 -16.97
N VAL A 244 5.05 7.60 -15.96
CA VAL A 244 6.04 7.78 -14.92
C VAL A 244 5.44 7.48 -13.56
N SER A 245 6.24 6.92 -12.67
CA SER A 245 5.86 6.82 -11.25
C SER A 245 5.52 8.21 -10.71
N SER A 246 4.41 8.31 -9.97
CA SER A 246 4.02 9.56 -9.30
C SER A 246 4.96 9.94 -8.15
N GLY A 247 5.71 8.97 -7.63
CA GLY A 247 6.68 9.14 -6.56
C GLY A 247 7.63 7.95 -6.46
N CYS A 248 8.40 7.91 -5.38
CA CYS A 248 9.34 6.84 -5.07
C CYS A 248 8.57 5.59 -4.61
N GLU A 249 8.64 4.51 -5.38
CA GLU A 249 7.93 3.26 -5.08
C GLU A 249 8.79 2.39 -4.17
N ALA A 250 8.21 1.85 -3.10
CA ALA A 250 8.88 0.83 -2.29
C ALA A 250 8.67 -0.56 -2.92
N ARG A 251 9.75 -1.34 -2.99
CA ARG A 251 9.76 -2.69 -3.56
C ARG A 251 10.31 -3.71 -2.57
N PRO A 252 10.08 -4.99 -2.87
CA PRO A 252 10.64 -6.09 -2.12
C PRO A 252 12.16 -5.95 -1.92
N ALA A 253 12.65 -6.36 -0.75
CA ALA A 253 14.08 -6.34 -0.39
C ALA A 253 14.70 -4.93 -0.19
N VAL A 254 13.92 -3.97 0.31
CA VAL A 254 14.40 -2.62 0.69
C VAL A 254 14.97 -1.84 -0.50
N LEU A 255 14.45 -2.15 -1.69
CA LEU A 255 14.76 -1.40 -2.89
C LEU A 255 13.66 -0.36 -3.11
N PHE A 256 14.06 0.86 -3.39
CA PHE A 256 13.14 1.90 -3.84
C PHE A 256 13.36 2.10 -5.33
N LEU A 257 12.31 2.41 -6.08
CA LEU A 257 12.48 2.69 -7.49
C LEU A 257 11.53 3.74 -8.04
N THR A 258 11.92 4.34 -9.15
CA THR A 258 11.03 5.05 -10.06
C THR A 258 11.02 4.34 -11.41
N ARG A 259 9.85 4.33 -12.05
CA ARG A 259 9.63 3.69 -13.35
C ARG A 259 9.28 4.75 -14.36
N LEU A 260 9.84 4.61 -15.54
CA LEU A 260 9.42 5.32 -16.74
C LEU A 260 9.16 4.27 -17.82
N PHE A 261 7.92 4.15 -18.25
CA PHE A 261 7.54 3.34 -19.40
C PHE A 261 7.23 4.22 -20.59
N THR A 262 7.64 3.78 -21.77
CA THR A 262 7.18 4.32 -23.05
C THR A 262 6.49 3.20 -23.82
N PHE A 263 5.22 3.40 -24.18
CA PHE A 263 4.45 2.45 -24.97
C PHE A 263 4.23 2.97 -26.39
N HIS A 264 4.52 2.11 -27.37
CA HIS A 264 4.33 2.36 -28.79
C HIS A 264 3.17 1.51 -29.30
N GLY A 265 1.96 2.10 -29.30
CA GLY A 265 0.73 1.36 -29.63
C GLY A 265 0.70 0.75 -31.05
N HIS A 266 1.31 1.43 -32.03
CA HIS A 266 1.26 1.01 -33.45
C HIS A 266 1.97 -0.32 -33.73
N ASN A 267 3.10 -0.56 -33.06
CA ASN A 267 3.90 -1.77 -33.23
C ASN A 267 3.86 -2.68 -31.99
N ARG A 268 3.10 -2.29 -30.94
CA ARG A 268 3.02 -2.96 -29.63
C ARG A 268 4.39 -3.21 -29.00
N SER A 269 5.29 -2.24 -29.14
CA SER A 269 6.57 -2.26 -28.43
C SER A 269 6.51 -1.41 -27.18
N TRP A 270 7.36 -1.75 -26.22
CA TRP A 270 7.50 -0.99 -24.99
C TRP A 270 8.98 -0.81 -24.64
N GLU A 271 9.23 0.24 -23.89
CA GLU A 271 10.51 0.61 -23.31
C GLU A 271 10.26 0.89 -21.82
N GLY A 272 11.14 0.44 -20.95
CA GLY A 272 11.03 0.64 -19.51
C GLY A 272 12.38 0.96 -18.90
N HIS A 273 12.44 2.06 -18.17
CA HIS A 273 13.55 2.45 -17.30
C HIS A 273 13.13 2.28 -15.85
N TYR A 274 13.91 1.53 -15.10
CA TYR A 274 13.73 1.28 -13.67
C TYR A 274 14.95 1.82 -12.93
N HIS A 275 14.82 2.99 -12.34
CA HIS A 275 15.89 3.58 -11.53
C HIS A 275 15.73 3.09 -10.10
N HIS A 276 16.72 2.38 -9.57
CA HIS A 276 16.71 1.87 -8.22
C HIS A 276 17.53 2.77 -7.29
N PHE A 277 17.07 2.84 -6.04
CA PHE A 277 17.61 3.71 -5.00
C PHE A 277 17.69 2.97 -3.67
N SER A 278 18.61 3.41 -2.83
CA SER A 278 18.82 2.89 -1.47
C SER A 278 17.98 3.61 -0.41
N ASP A 279 17.32 4.71 -0.79
CA ASP A 279 16.58 5.57 0.11
C ASP A 279 15.14 5.83 -0.38
N PRO A 280 14.18 6.02 0.54
CA PRO A 280 12.77 6.18 0.19
C PRO A 280 12.42 7.56 -0.39
N ALA A 281 13.39 8.48 -0.49
CA ALA A 281 13.22 9.73 -1.21
C ALA A 281 13.76 9.64 -2.65
N CYS A 282 14.29 8.49 -3.07
CA CYS A 282 14.87 8.25 -4.38
C CYS A 282 15.97 9.28 -4.72
N GLN A 283 16.87 9.55 -3.77
CA GLN A 283 17.98 10.51 -3.91
C GLN A 283 19.34 9.84 -4.08
N GLN A 284 19.48 8.59 -3.63
CA GLN A 284 20.73 7.82 -3.64
C GLN A 284 20.61 6.65 -4.62
N PRO A 285 20.93 6.86 -5.92
CA PRO A 285 20.78 5.83 -6.95
C PRO A 285 21.74 4.66 -6.72
N THR A 286 21.28 3.45 -7.01
CA THR A 286 22.07 2.21 -6.85
C THR A 286 22.35 1.54 -8.19
N PHE A 287 21.32 1.33 -9.01
CA PHE A 287 21.45 0.85 -10.37
C PHE A 287 20.22 1.21 -11.21
N THR A 288 20.38 1.26 -12.52
CA THR A 288 19.27 1.38 -13.47
C THR A 288 19.13 0.10 -14.27
N VAL A 289 17.89 -0.36 -14.46
CA VAL A 289 17.57 -1.41 -15.43
C VAL A 289 16.82 -0.76 -16.59
N TYR A 290 17.33 -0.94 -17.78
CA TYR A 290 16.69 -0.56 -19.02
C TYR A 290 16.19 -1.83 -19.72
N ALA A 291 14.94 -1.85 -20.16
CA ALA A 291 14.38 -3.00 -20.85
C ALA A 291 13.50 -2.56 -22.01
N THR A 292 13.53 -3.32 -23.11
CA THR A 292 12.65 -3.13 -24.25
C THR A 292 12.02 -4.44 -24.66
N GLY A 293 10.89 -4.35 -25.35
CA GLY A 293 10.14 -5.54 -25.65
C GLY A 293 8.89 -5.33 -26.46
N ARG A 294 8.06 -6.38 -26.52
CA ARG A 294 6.74 -6.36 -27.14
C ARG A 294 5.68 -6.72 -26.10
N TYR A 295 4.44 -6.32 -26.35
CA TYR A 295 3.32 -6.70 -25.50
C TYR A 295 2.12 -7.20 -26.31
N THR A 296 1.31 -8.05 -25.70
CA THR A 296 0.11 -8.63 -26.33
C THR A 296 -1.05 -7.63 -26.38
N ASN A 297 -2.11 -7.92 -27.14
CA ASN A 297 -3.34 -7.10 -27.13
C ASN A 297 -4.06 -7.12 -25.78
N GLY A 298 -3.72 -8.10 -24.94
CA GLY A 298 -4.32 -8.36 -23.66
C GLY A 298 -5.72 -8.96 -23.72
N THR A 299 -6.15 -9.55 -22.61
CA THR A 299 -7.49 -10.12 -22.43
C THR A 299 -8.10 -9.60 -21.13
N PRO A 300 -9.44 -9.54 -21.00
CA PRO A 300 -10.07 -9.17 -19.74
C PRO A 300 -9.59 -10.09 -18.59
N SER A 301 -9.24 -9.49 -17.45
CA SER A 301 -8.79 -10.24 -16.28
C SER A 301 -9.96 -10.96 -15.60
N ALA A 302 -9.77 -12.25 -15.32
CA ALA A 302 -10.69 -13.03 -14.49
C ALA A 302 -10.53 -12.74 -12.99
N LYS A 303 -9.40 -12.15 -12.57
CA LYS A 303 -9.06 -11.87 -11.16
C LYS A 303 -9.41 -10.44 -10.76
N VAL A 304 -9.12 -9.47 -11.63
CA VAL A 304 -9.33 -8.05 -11.36
C VAL A 304 -10.39 -7.52 -12.32
N ARG A 305 -11.58 -7.24 -11.80
CA ARG A 305 -12.67 -6.67 -12.61
C ARG A 305 -12.21 -5.36 -13.25
N GLY A 306 -12.43 -5.20 -14.56
CA GLY A 306 -11.97 -4.03 -15.31
C GLY A 306 -10.47 -4.02 -15.64
N GLY A 307 -9.70 -4.97 -15.12
CA GLY A 307 -8.30 -5.19 -15.49
C GLY A 307 -8.16 -5.86 -16.84
N THR A 308 -7.02 -5.66 -17.48
CA THR A 308 -6.61 -6.36 -18.70
C THR A 308 -5.30 -7.09 -18.43
N GLU A 309 -5.28 -8.40 -18.64
CA GLU A 309 -4.08 -9.23 -18.55
C GLU A 309 -3.23 -9.02 -19.80
N LEU A 310 -1.99 -8.61 -19.63
CA LEU A 310 -1.03 -8.36 -20.70
C LEU A 310 0.21 -9.21 -20.46
N VAL A 311 0.80 -9.71 -21.55
CA VAL A 311 2.11 -10.37 -21.49
C VAL A 311 3.14 -9.40 -22.07
N PHE A 312 4.13 -9.06 -21.26
CA PHE A 312 5.28 -8.27 -21.66
C PHE A 312 6.45 -9.22 -21.95
N GLU A 313 6.79 -9.34 -23.23
CA GLU A 313 7.99 -10.03 -23.68
C GLU A 313 9.16 -9.06 -23.64
N VAL A 314 10.23 -9.41 -22.93
CA VAL A 314 11.48 -8.64 -22.90
C VAL A 314 12.39 -9.15 -24.02
N THR A 315 12.75 -8.27 -24.96
CA THR A 315 13.65 -8.62 -26.07
C THR A 315 15.08 -8.16 -25.82
N ARG A 316 15.26 -7.05 -25.09
CA ARG A 316 16.57 -6.58 -24.63
C ARG A 316 16.44 -6.05 -23.21
N ALA A 317 17.48 -6.28 -22.42
CA ALA A 317 17.63 -5.70 -21.10
C ALA A 317 19.10 -5.32 -20.89
N HIS A 318 19.31 -4.17 -20.27
CA HIS A 318 20.60 -3.63 -19.92
C HIS A 318 20.59 -3.16 -18.47
N VAL A 319 21.74 -3.24 -17.81
CA VAL A 319 21.91 -2.78 -16.43
C VAL A 319 23.04 -1.76 -16.38
N THR A 320 22.82 -0.67 -15.65
CA THR A 320 23.84 0.33 -15.36
C THR A 320 24.02 0.42 -13.85
N PRO A 321 25.13 -0.06 -13.27
CA PRO A 321 25.38 0.10 -11.85
C PRO A 321 25.80 1.53 -11.54
N MET A 322 25.20 2.15 -10.53
CA MET A 322 25.40 3.55 -10.16
C MET A 322 26.20 3.72 -8.86
N ASP A 323 26.46 2.63 -8.13
CA ASP A 323 27.27 2.63 -6.92
C ASP A 323 28.32 1.48 -6.89
N GLN A 324 29.34 1.65 -6.03
CA GLN A 324 30.48 0.73 -5.95
C GLN A 324 30.08 -0.64 -5.40
N VAL A 325 29.15 -0.69 -4.45
CA VAL A 325 28.69 -1.93 -3.82
C VAL A 325 27.97 -2.79 -4.84
N ILE A 326 27.07 -2.20 -5.63
CA ILE A 326 26.37 -2.93 -6.70
C ILE A 326 27.32 -3.34 -7.82
N THR A 327 28.27 -2.48 -8.21
CA THR A 327 29.29 -2.84 -9.23
C THR A 327 30.14 -4.03 -8.77
N ALA A 328 30.59 -4.03 -7.51
CA ALA A 328 31.32 -5.15 -6.94
C ALA A 328 30.46 -6.43 -6.90
N MET A 329 29.21 -6.31 -6.43
CA MET A 329 28.26 -7.43 -6.39
C MET A 329 28.05 -8.07 -7.78
N LEU A 330 27.87 -7.26 -8.82
CA LEU A 330 27.72 -7.75 -10.20
C LEU A 330 28.99 -8.43 -10.71
N ASN A 331 30.18 -7.95 -10.35
CA ASN A 331 31.45 -8.60 -10.68
C ASN A 331 31.67 -9.94 -9.94
N PHE A 332 31.02 -10.16 -8.80
CA PHE A 332 31.02 -11.47 -8.10
C PHE A 332 29.99 -12.46 -8.66
N SER A 333 29.09 -12.01 -9.55
CA SER A 333 28.08 -12.88 -10.14
C SER A 333 28.70 -13.93 -11.06
N LYS A 334 28.03 -15.08 -11.22
CA LYS A 334 28.53 -16.14 -12.11
C LYS A 334 28.60 -15.63 -13.55
N PRO A 335 29.64 -15.95 -14.32
CA PRO A 335 29.70 -15.60 -15.74
C PRO A 335 28.43 -16.04 -16.47
N GLY A 336 27.82 -15.14 -17.24
CA GLY A 336 26.57 -15.39 -17.98
C GLY A 336 25.30 -15.40 -17.13
N SER A 337 25.37 -15.15 -15.81
CA SER A 337 24.16 -14.99 -14.99
C SER A 337 23.48 -13.64 -15.16
N CYS A 338 24.24 -12.59 -15.52
CA CYS A 338 23.72 -11.29 -15.91
C CYS A 338 24.75 -10.53 -16.76
N GLY A 339 24.29 -9.81 -17.80
CA GLY A 339 25.12 -8.96 -18.67
C GLY A 339 25.99 -9.70 -19.68
N GLY A 340 26.58 -8.93 -20.61
CA GLY A 340 27.55 -9.42 -21.59
C GLY A 340 28.94 -9.70 -21.00
N PRO A 341 29.83 -10.37 -21.76
CA PRO A 341 31.18 -10.72 -21.30
C PRO A 341 32.01 -9.50 -20.87
N GLY A 342 32.82 -9.66 -19.81
CA GLY A 342 33.71 -8.64 -19.25
C GLY A 342 33.28 -8.12 -17.87
N ALA A 343 34.12 -7.28 -17.26
CA ALA A 343 33.86 -6.74 -15.92
C ALA A 343 32.88 -5.55 -15.95
N TRP A 344 32.01 -5.49 -14.96
CA TRP A 344 31.14 -4.36 -14.67
C TRP A 344 31.96 -3.17 -14.18
N SER A 345 31.56 -1.97 -14.61
CA SER A 345 32.12 -0.70 -14.13
C SER A 345 30.99 0.27 -13.84
N MET A 346 31.18 1.11 -12.81
CA MET A 346 30.20 2.11 -12.41
C MET A 346 29.87 3.06 -13.56
N GLY A 347 28.59 3.33 -13.77
CA GLY A 347 28.07 4.25 -14.78
C GLY A 347 28.05 3.68 -16.20
N THR A 348 28.57 2.46 -16.41
CA THR A 348 28.63 1.84 -17.74
C THR A 348 27.48 0.85 -17.92
N GLU A 349 26.67 1.09 -18.94
CA GLU A 349 25.60 0.17 -19.34
C GLU A 349 26.17 -1.11 -19.94
N ARG A 350 25.59 -2.27 -19.59
CA ARG A 350 25.89 -3.56 -20.19
C ARG A 350 24.63 -4.39 -20.42
#